data_AF-A0A480AIL1-F1
#
_entry.id   AF-A0A480AIL1-F1
#
_cell.length_a   1.000
_cell.length_b   1.000
_cell.length_c   1.000
_cell.angle_alpha   90.00
_cell.angle_beta   90.00
_cell.angle_gamma   90.00
#
_symmetry.space_group_name_H-M   'P 1'
#
loop_
_entity.id
_entity.type
_entity.pdbx_description
1 polymer ?
#
loop_
_entity_poly.entity_id
_entity_poly.type
_entity_poly.pdbx_seq_one_letter_code
_entity_poly.pdbx_strand_id
1 'polypeptide(L)' 'MQRVYINKQSYFTDIPQHIWEFKIGGYQVLDKWLKDRKNAKRQLSTQEINHYQKIVISLTETFRIMQEIDRIIPGFPIE' A
#
# COMPACT_ATOMS: atom_id res chain seq x y z
N MET A 1 -4.32 11.55 11.78
CA MET A 1 -3.75 11.24 10.45
C MET A 1 -2.51 10.39 10.65
N GLN A 2 -2.47 9.19 10.08
CA GLN A 2 -1.31 8.31 10.18
C GLN A 2 -0.20 8.79 9.23
N ARG A 3 1.04 8.72 9.68
CA ARG A 3 2.22 9.15 8.91
C ARG A 3 3.14 7.97 8.66
N VAL A 4 3.51 7.75 7.41
CA VAL A 4 4.54 6.78 7.01
C VAL A 4 5.84 7.54 6.83
N TYR A 5 6.72 7.44 7.82
CA TYR A 5 7.99 8.15 7.81
C TYR A 5 9.00 7.47 6.89
N ILE A 6 9.55 8.23 5.95
CA ILE A 6 10.66 7.81 5.09
C ILE A 6 11.98 8.13 5.82
N ASN A 7 12.02 9.30 6.47
CA ASN A 7 13.12 9.78 7.30
C ASN A 7 12.58 10.80 8.34
N LYS A 8 13.48 11.50 9.06
CA LYS A 8 13.10 12.47 10.10
C LYS A 8 12.29 13.67 9.60
N GLN A 9 12.40 14.02 8.33
CA GLN A 9 11.85 15.23 7.74
C GLN A 9 10.74 14.94 6.72
N SER A 10 10.76 13.77 6.08
CA SER A 10 9.85 13.40 5.00
C SER A 10 8.97 12.21 5.39
N TYR A 11 7.68 12.36 5.16
CA TYR A 11 6.68 11.34 5.43
C TYR A 11 5.54 11.43 4.40
N PHE A 12 4.89 10.29 4.16
CA PHE A 12 3.58 10.25 3.52
C PHE A 12 2.50 10.40 4.58
N THR A 13 1.40 11.05 4.22
CA THR A 13 0.21 11.18 5.07
C THR A 13 -1.01 10.59 4.37
N ASP A 14 -2.13 10.49 5.09
CA ASP A 14 -3.40 9.98 4.58
C ASP A 14 -3.37 8.56 4.01
N ILE A 15 -2.47 7.71 4.54
CA ILE A 15 -2.49 6.26 4.27
C ILE A 15 -3.19 5.58 5.45
N PRO A 16 -4.40 5.00 5.26
CA PRO A 16 -5.08 4.26 6.31
C PRO A 16 -4.28 3.05 6.77
N GLN A 17 -4.39 2.69 8.06
CA GLN A 17 -3.62 1.58 8.65
C GLN A 17 -3.80 0.26 7.90
N HIS A 18 -5.04 -0.09 7.54
CA HIS A 18 -5.35 -1.32 6.82
C HIS A 18 -4.75 -1.34 5.40
N ILE A 19 -4.53 -0.18 4.76
CA ILE A 19 -3.83 -0.07 3.48
C ILE A 19 -2.31 -0.18 3.68
N TRP A 20 -1.78 0.44 4.74
CA TRP A 20 -0.37 0.30 5.12
C TRP A 20 -0.01 -1.16 5.40
N GLU A 21 -0.85 -1.87 6.14
CA GLU A 21 -0.68 -3.26 6.55
C GLU A 21 -1.09 -4.27 5.47
N PHE A 22 -1.61 -3.82 4.33
CA PHE A 22 -2.10 -4.68 3.25
C PHE A 22 -0.98 -5.56 2.68
N LYS A 23 -1.24 -6.86 2.61
CA LYS A 23 -0.29 -7.87 2.14
C LYS A 23 -0.74 -8.53 0.85
N ILE A 24 0.22 -8.78 -0.03
CA ILE A 24 0.07 -9.66 -1.18
C ILE A 24 1.10 -10.78 -1.03
N GLY A 25 0.62 -12.01 -0.86
CA GLY A 25 1.44 -13.11 -0.38
C GLY A 25 2.04 -12.80 1.00
N GLY A 26 3.33 -13.09 1.19
CA GLY A 26 4.04 -12.83 2.44
C GLY A 26 4.50 -11.37 2.65
N TYR A 27 4.25 -10.47 1.70
CA TYR A 27 4.84 -9.12 1.70
C TYR A 27 3.82 -8.04 2.00
N GLN A 28 4.15 -7.16 2.96
CA GLN A 28 3.49 -5.87 3.12
C GLN A 28 3.98 -4.92 2.03
N VAL A 29 3.10 -4.61 1.06
CA VAL A 29 3.50 -4.06 -0.24
C VAL A 29 4.17 -2.69 -0.12
N LEU A 30 3.56 -1.79 0.65
CA LEU A 30 4.04 -0.41 0.82
C LEU A 30 5.36 -0.35 1.59
N ASP A 31 5.52 -1.15 2.64
CA ASP A 31 6.76 -1.24 3.41
C ASP A 31 7.90 -1.86 2.59
N LYS A 32 7.63 -2.98 1.91
CA LYS A 32 8.62 -3.64 1.06
C LYS A 32 9.14 -2.69 -0.03
N TRP A 33 8.25 -1.96 -0.70
CA TRP A 33 8.64 -1.05 -1.78
C TRP A 33 9.64 0.03 -1.31
N LEU A 34 9.42 0.60 -0.13
CA LEU A 34 10.32 1.59 0.48
C LEU A 34 11.66 0.96 0.89
N LYS A 35 11.61 -0.22 1.52
CA LYS A 35 12.81 -0.98 1.92
C LYS A 35 13.68 -1.35 0.73
N ASP A 36 13.10 -1.80 -0.37
CA ASP A 36 13.83 -2.18 -1.59
C ASP A 36 14.64 -1.00 -2.15
N ARG A 37 14.08 0.21 -2.15
CA ARG A 37 14.77 1.43 -2.61
C ARG A 37 15.87 1.87 -1.67
N LYS A 38 15.60 1.81 -0.37
CA LYS A 38 16.61 2.07 0.66
C LYS A 38 17.80 1.11 0.51
N ASN A 39 17.52 -0.18 0.33
CA ASN A 39 18.54 -1.22 0.17
C ASN A 39 19.34 -1.03 -1.13
N ALA A 40 18.68 -0.60 -2.21
CA ALA A 40 19.34 -0.22 -3.45
C ALA A 40 20.07 1.13 -3.39
N LYS A 41 20.10 1.81 -2.23
CA LYS A 41 20.67 3.15 -2.04
C LYS A 41 20.12 4.20 -3.02
N ARG A 42 18.87 4.02 -3.47
CA ARG A 42 18.17 4.97 -4.35
C ARG A 42 17.51 6.06 -3.52
N GLN A 43 17.62 7.29 -3.98
CA GLN A 43 16.81 8.40 -3.46
C GLN A 43 15.41 8.35 -4.07
N LEU A 44 14.42 8.82 -3.32
CA LEU A 44 13.07 8.97 -3.83
C LEU A 44 12.98 10.27 -4.63
N SER A 45 13.20 10.15 -5.95
CA SER A 45 12.91 11.25 -6.88
C SER A 45 11.41 11.54 -6.91
N THR A 46 11.02 12.67 -7.51
CA THR A 46 9.61 12.99 -7.76
C THR A 46 8.86 11.87 -8.48
N GLN A 47 9.53 11.18 -9.41
CA GLN A 47 8.94 10.03 -10.12
C GLN A 47 8.69 8.84 -9.19
N GLU A 48 9.62 8.54 -8.28
CA GLU A 48 9.46 7.47 -7.29
C GLU A 48 8.33 7.81 -6.30
N ILE A 49 8.27 9.06 -5.83
CA ILE A 49 7.20 9.54 -4.94
C ILE A 49 5.84 9.39 -5.62
N ASN A 50 5.71 9.85 -6.87
CA ASN A 50 4.47 9.72 -7.64
C ASN A 50 4.11 8.25 -7.87
N HIS A 51 5.10 7.38 -8.13
CA HIS A 51 4.86 5.96 -8.30
C HIS A 51 4.39 5.31 -6.99
N TYR A 52 4.98 5.66 -5.86
CA TYR A 52 4.53 5.19 -4.55
C TYR A 52 3.08 5.58 -4.26
N GLN A 53 2.70 6.83 -4.53
CA GLN A 53 1.33 7.29 -4.38
C GLN A 53 0.35 6.53 -5.28
N LYS A 54 0.74 6.21 -6.52
CA LYS A 54 -0.05 5.35 -7.41
C LYS A 54 -0.26 3.96 -6.83
N ILE A 55 0.75 3.37 -6.20
CA ILE A 55 0.61 2.07 -5.51
C ILE A 55 -0.39 2.18 -4.36
N VAL A 56 -0.32 3.23 -3.54
CA VAL A 56 -1.29 3.46 -2.45
C VAL A 56 -2.72 3.52 -2.99
N ILE A 57 -2.95 4.25 -4.10
CA ILE A 57 -4.26 4.34 -4.75
C ILE A 57 -4.70 2.97 -5.27
N SER A 58 -3.82 2.24 -5.98
CA SER A 58 -4.13 0.90 -6.47
C SER A 58 -4.50 -0.07 -5.36
N LEU A 59 -3.77 -0.07 -4.23
CA LEU A 59 -4.08 -0.94 -3.09
C LEU A 59 -5.40 -0.58 -2.43
N THR A 60 -5.71 0.72 -2.35
CA THR A 60 -6.99 1.20 -1.80
C THR A 60 -8.16 0.72 -2.65
N GLU A 61 -8.02 0.82 -3.97
CA GLU A 61 -9.07 0.39 -4.90
C GLU A 61 -9.22 -1.13 -4.93
N THR A 62 -8.11 -1.87 -4.89
CA THR A 62 -8.13 -3.33 -4.75
C THR A 62 -8.88 -3.74 -3.49
N PHE A 63 -8.58 -3.13 -2.35
CA PHE A 63 -9.26 -3.42 -1.09
C PHE A 63 -10.77 -3.14 -1.19
N ARG A 64 -11.15 -2.01 -1.78
CA ARG A 64 -12.57 -1.66 -2.01
C ARG A 64 -13.29 -2.71 -2.83
N ILE A 65 -12.69 -3.16 -3.94
CA ILE A 65 -13.26 -4.18 -4.84
C ILE A 65 -13.36 -5.53 -4.13
N MET A 66 -12.35 -5.93 -3.36
CA MET A 66 -12.41 -7.17 -2.57
C MET A 66 -13.58 -7.16 -1.59
N GLN A 67 -13.78 -6.05 -0.88
CA GLN A 67 -14.94 -5.91 0.02
C GLN A 67 -16.28 -5.95 -0.74
N GLU A 68 -16.33 -5.41 -1.95
CA GLU A 68 -17.53 -5.46 -2.79
C GLU A 68 -17.84 -6.89 -3.25
N ILE A 69 -16.80 -7.66 -3.61
CA ILE A 69 -16.90 -9.08 -3.93
C ILE A 69 -17.39 -9.87 -2.71
N ASP A 70 -16.78 -9.68 -1.54
CA ASP A 70 -17.14 -10.41 -0.30
C ASP A 70 -18.60 -10.14 0.12
N ARG A 71 -19.14 -8.96 -0.20
CA ARG A 71 -20.55 -8.62 0.04
C ARG A 71 -21.50 -9.35 -0.90
N ILE A 72 -21.10 -9.57 -2.16
CA ILE A 72 -21.90 -10.24 -3.19
C ILE A 72 -21.79 -11.77 -3.04
N ILE A 73 -20.61 -12.25 -2.66
CA ILE A 73 -20.26 -13.66 -2.55
C ILE A 73 -19.81 -13.93 -1.09
N PRO A 74 -20.76 -14.13 -0.16
CA PRO A 74 -20.45 -14.25 1.28
C PRO A 74 -19.79 -15.59 1.65
N GLY A 75 -19.74 -16.55 0.74
CA GLY A 75 -19.21 -17.88 0.99
C GLY A 75 -18.74 -18.58 -0.28
N PHE A 76 -17.82 -19.53 -0.09
CA PHE A 76 -17.37 -20.46 -1.11
C PHE A 76 -17.45 -21.89 -0.54
N PRO A 77 -17.93 -22.91 -1.29
CA PRO A 77 -18.43 -22.81 -2.66
C PRO A 77 -19.69 -21.93 -2.75
N ILE A 78 -19.90 -21.33 -3.93
CA ILE A 78 -21.12 -20.57 -4.23
C ILE A 78 -22.23 -21.61 -4.40
N GLU A 79 -23.29 -21.53 -3.59
CA GLU A 79 -24.50 -22.35 -3.73
C GLU A 79 -25.43 -21.82 -4.82
#